data_AF-A0A971PB12-F1
#
_entry.id   AF-A0A971PB12-F1
#
_cell.length_a   1.000
_cell.length_b   1.000
_cell.length_c   1.000
_cell.angle_alpha   90.00
_cell.angle_beta   90.00
_cell.angle_gamma   90.00
#
_symmetry.space_group_name_H-M   'P 1'
#
loop_
_entity.id
_entity.type
_entity.pdbx_description
1 polymer ?
#
loop_
_entity_poly.entity_id
_entity_poly.type
_entity_poly.pdbx_seq_one_letter_code
_entity_poly.pdbx_strand_id
1 'polypeptide(L)'
;MTDYDVVVIGAGNGGLTAAATLAQAGLRVMVLEKHNIPGGCATSFCRGRFEFEVALHQLSGLGTPDKPGPLYKVLDDLKVAQDLKWVAMKNLYRVILPGQLLLTLPADREGCIDALQNRFPEEKEGIAAYFDLIYAFFYELMRAFYMKDPEITPEKYPLYFKYALKNTSDVLEEYLHNPLLKMAVSIYWCYMGLPPSRLSFTDMAVLMFSYLEFKPFHLLGGSQAMSAALLDQILQNGGSVHFNCAARGLEVKDGRVTGVYTSDDVLIRTRAVVSNASSLDTYLEFMEPAALKPDKMNELRGSTVGPSSFTIYVGLDCEASELGISEATNFICTSTDMDYAYARFRQLDTSDDMLLVTCYDLVDPSFSPPGCAQVVIVDLKYSEPWESVPPQQYYQTKFEYAEILLSRVDALYPGFREHIEEIEIATPITHMRYLGHPGGAIYGFDQYAKESSLFSSPRSPVQGLYLAGAWAGSGGFQPTLNSGVQAARAVIRELGRVE
;
A
#
# COMPACT_ATOMS: atom_id res chain seq x y z
N MET A 1 5.72 10.97 36.90
CA MET A 1 4.42 10.46 36.42
C MET A 1 4.41 10.58 34.91
N THR A 2 3.84 9.61 34.20
CA THR A 2 3.63 9.69 32.75
C THR A 2 2.23 10.19 32.46
N ASP A 3 2.12 11.09 31.48
CA ASP A 3 0.84 11.67 31.07
C ASP A 3 -0.01 10.61 30.37
N TYR A 4 0.65 9.81 29.51
CA TYR A 4 0.09 8.68 28.78
C TYR A 4 0.93 7.42 29.01
N ASP A 5 0.33 6.25 28.76
CA ASP A 5 1.08 5.00 28.77
C ASP A 5 1.81 4.81 27.44
N VAL A 6 1.16 5.21 26.34
CA VAL A 6 1.72 5.15 24.98
C VAL A 6 1.35 6.41 24.19
N VAL A 7 2.31 6.95 23.46
CA VAL A 7 2.07 7.97 22.42
C VAL A 7 2.26 7.32 21.05
N VAL A 8 1.31 7.51 20.14
CA VAL A 8 1.40 7.07 18.75
C VAL A 8 1.64 8.29 17.86
N ILE A 9 2.68 8.22 17.02
CA ILE A 9 3.03 9.30 16.09
C ILE A 9 2.48 8.96 14.71
N GLY A 10 1.55 9.78 14.22
CA GLY A 10 0.87 9.63 12.94
C GLY A 10 -0.40 8.78 13.03
N ALA A 11 -1.47 9.26 12.42
CA ALA A 11 -2.78 8.62 12.29
C ALA A 11 -2.99 8.03 10.89
N GLY A 12 -1.94 7.50 10.25
CA GLY A 12 -2.07 6.62 9.08
C GLY A 12 -2.52 5.21 9.48
N ASN A 13 -2.75 4.32 8.51
CA ASN A 13 -3.20 2.94 8.73
C ASN A 13 -2.55 2.22 9.93
N GLY A 14 -1.22 2.16 9.97
CA GLY A 14 -0.50 1.49 11.07
C GLY A 14 -0.61 2.21 12.41
N GLY A 15 -0.68 3.54 12.42
CA GLY A 15 -0.87 4.32 13.63
C GLY A 15 -2.28 4.15 14.20
N LEU A 16 -3.30 4.17 13.35
CA LEU A 16 -4.70 3.99 13.74
C LEU A 16 -4.94 2.59 14.30
N THR A 17 -4.48 1.53 13.64
CA THR A 17 -4.67 0.16 14.18
C THR A 17 -3.83 -0.08 15.43
N ALA A 18 -2.63 0.51 15.52
CA ALA A 18 -1.83 0.44 16.75
C ALA A 18 -2.57 1.12 17.92
N ALA A 19 -3.02 2.35 17.73
CA ALA A 19 -3.73 3.11 18.75
C ALA A 19 -5.04 2.43 19.17
N ALA A 20 -5.83 1.93 18.21
CA ALA A 20 -7.08 1.22 18.51
C ALA A 20 -6.82 -0.06 19.32
N THR A 21 -5.81 -0.85 18.92
CA THR A 21 -5.41 -2.07 19.66
C THR A 21 -4.96 -1.75 21.09
N LEU A 22 -4.17 -0.69 21.27
CA LEU A 22 -3.65 -0.27 22.58
C LEU A 22 -4.76 0.26 23.49
N ALA A 23 -5.66 1.08 22.95
CA ALA A 23 -6.80 1.63 23.69
C ALA A 23 -7.78 0.50 24.09
N GLN A 24 -8.08 -0.44 23.19
CA GLN A 24 -8.90 -1.63 23.49
C GLN A 24 -8.28 -2.51 24.59
N ALA A 25 -6.95 -2.51 24.71
CA ALA A 25 -6.23 -3.17 25.80
C ALA A 25 -6.22 -2.38 27.13
N GLY A 26 -6.91 -1.23 27.21
CA GLY A 26 -7.06 -0.42 28.41
C GLY A 26 -5.89 0.53 28.71
N LEU A 27 -4.97 0.73 27.76
CA LEU A 27 -3.86 1.67 27.93
C LEU A 27 -4.30 3.11 27.65
N ARG A 28 -3.74 4.08 28.36
CA ARG A 28 -3.96 5.52 28.07
C ARG A 28 -3.13 5.91 26.85
N VAL A 29 -3.80 6.10 25.72
CA VAL A 29 -3.18 6.36 24.41
C VAL A 29 -3.42 7.80 23.95
N MET A 30 -2.38 8.42 23.44
CA MET A 30 -2.43 9.70 22.72
C MET A 30 -1.92 9.50 21.29
N VAL A 31 -2.68 9.91 20.28
CA VAL A 31 -2.22 9.96 18.89
C VAL A 31 -1.92 11.40 18.51
N LEU A 32 -0.73 11.64 17.97
CA LEU A 32 -0.32 12.94 17.41
C LEU A 32 -0.37 12.87 15.89
N GLU A 33 -1.24 13.67 15.27
CA GLU A 33 -1.39 13.76 13.82
C GLU A 33 -1.12 15.19 13.34
N LYS A 34 -0.21 15.33 12.38
CA LYS A 34 0.16 16.62 11.80
C LYS A 34 -0.96 17.22 10.94
N HIS A 35 -1.77 16.38 10.31
CA HIS A 35 -2.86 16.78 9.44
C HIS A 35 -4.11 17.09 10.28
N ASN A 36 -5.11 17.71 9.66
CA ASN A 36 -6.41 17.98 10.28
C ASN A 36 -7.41 16.80 10.23
N ILE A 37 -7.03 15.66 9.62
CA ILE A 37 -7.88 14.46 9.45
C ILE A 37 -7.03 13.19 9.59
N PRO A 38 -7.62 12.03 9.96
CA PRO A 38 -6.90 10.76 10.03
C PRO A 38 -6.81 10.09 8.64
N GLY A 39 -5.88 9.13 8.51
CA GLY A 39 -5.82 8.19 7.40
C GLY A 39 -4.49 8.16 6.65
N GLY A 40 -3.75 9.27 6.63
CA GLY A 40 -2.54 9.36 5.80
C GLY A 40 -2.90 9.13 4.32
N CYS A 41 -2.38 8.07 3.69
CA CYS A 41 -2.81 7.67 2.34
C CYS A 41 -4.26 7.15 2.28
N ALA A 42 -4.82 6.67 3.39
CA ALA A 42 -6.19 6.15 3.47
C ALA A 42 -7.19 7.29 3.73
N THR A 43 -7.25 8.23 2.80
CA THR A 43 -8.05 9.45 2.91
C THR A 43 -8.72 9.79 1.58
N SER A 44 -9.64 10.74 1.63
CA SER A 44 -10.33 11.31 0.49
C SER A 44 -10.31 12.84 0.56
N PHE A 45 -10.60 13.51 -0.55
CA PHE A 45 -10.78 14.96 -0.56
C PHE A 45 -11.87 15.39 -1.55
N CYS A 46 -12.58 16.47 -1.24
CA CYS A 46 -13.64 17.00 -2.09
C CYS A 46 -13.14 18.10 -3.04
N ARG A 47 -13.60 18.05 -4.29
CA ARG A 47 -13.51 19.12 -5.29
C ARG A 47 -14.77 19.14 -6.15
N GLY A 48 -15.35 20.33 -6.31
CA GLY A 48 -16.66 20.47 -6.91
C GLY A 48 -17.67 19.56 -6.19
N ARG A 49 -18.31 18.67 -6.97
CA ARG A 49 -19.27 17.67 -6.48
C ARG A 49 -18.69 16.27 -6.28
N PHE A 50 -17.37 16.10 -6.45
CA PHE A 50 -16.69 14.81 -6.37
C PHE A 50 -15.90 14.69 -5.06
N GLU A 51 -15.86 13.48 -4.50
CA GLU A 51 -14.99 13.10 -3.39
C GLU A 51 -13.98 12.07 -3.89
N PHE A 52 -12.74 12.50 -4.11
CA PHE A 52 -11.71 11.64 -4.69
C PHE A 52 -11.03 10.77 -3.63
N GLU A 53 -11.01 9.46 -3.87
CA GLU A 53 -10.18 8.50 -3.14
C GLU A 53 -8.70 8.72 -3.46
N VAL A 54 -7.85 8.83 -2.44
CA VAL A 54 -6.43 9.17 -2.64
C VAL A 54 -5.59 7.97 -3.09
N ALA A 55 -5.83 6.78 -2.54
CA ALA A 55 -4.88 5.66 -2.73
C ALA A 55 -5.49 4.26 -2.80
N LEU A 56 -6.70 4.03 -2.28
CA LEU A 56 -7.27 2.68 -2.24
C LEU A 56 -7.86 2.28 -3.60
N HIS A 57 -7.08 1.58 -4.41
CA HIS A 57 -7.57 0.99 -5.66
C HIS A 57 -8.36 -0.31 -5.40
N GLN A 58 -7.76 -1.21 -4.61
CA GLN A 58 -8.32 -2.51 -4.25
C GLN A 58 -7.84 -2.89 -2.86
N LEU A 59 -8.74 -3.49 -2.08
CA LEU A 59 -8.43 -4.02 -0.76
C LEU A 59 -8.37 -5.55 -0.81
N SER A 60 -7.25 -6.12 -0.37
CA SER A 60 -7.07 -7.57 -0.26
C SER A 60 -7.39 -8.08 1.14
N GLY A 61 -7.56 -9.41 1.26
CA GLY A 61 -7.55 -10.09 2.55
C GLY A 61 -8.86 -10.00 3.34
N LEU A 62 -9.98 -9.62 2.70
CA LEU A 62 -11.29 -9.68 3.36
C LEU A 62 -11.91 -11.07 3.33
N GLY A 63 -11.79 -11.79 2.22
CA GLY A 63 -12.38 -13.12 2.07
C GLY A 63 -13.90 -13.09 1.89
N THR A 64 -14.52 -14.25 2.08
CA THR A 64 -15.99 -14.40 2.05
C THR A 64 -16.51 -14.56 3.47
N PRO A 65 -17.83 -14.40 3.72
CA PRO A 65 -18.40 -14.67 5.04
C PRO A 65 -18.07 -16.06 5.60
N ASP A 66 -18.01 -17.08 4.73
CA ASP A 66 -17.67 -18.46 5.12
C ASP A 66 -16.17 -18.69 5.30
N LYS A 67 -15.33 -17.87 4.65
CA LYS A 67 -13.87 -17.93 4.71
C LYS A 67 -13.29 -16.53 4.87
N PRO A 68 -13.42 -15.92 6.07
CA PRO A 68 -12.93 -14.57 6.31
C PRO A 68 -11.41 -14.54 6.19
N GLY A 69 -10.93 -13.53 5.48
CA GLY A 69 -9.51 -13.30 5.26
C GLY A 69 -8.81 -12.64 6.45
N PRO A 70 -7.47 -12.54 6.38
CA PRO A 70 -6.65 -12.02 7.47
C PRO A 70 -6.96 -10.56 7.81
N LEU A 71 -7.25 -9.71 6.84
CA LEU A 71 -7.58 -8.31 7.08
C LEU A 71 -8.95 -8.17 7.75
N TYR A 72 -9.95 -8.90 7.27
CA TYR A 72 -11.28 -8.88 7.91
C TYR A 72 -11.17 -9.23 9.39
N LYS A 73 -10.40 -10.27 9.74
CA LYS A 73 -10.15 -10.66 11.13
C LYS A 73 -9.53 -9.53 11.96
N VAL A 74 -8.56 -8.80 11.41
CA VAL A 74 -7.96 -7.65 12.10
C VAL A 74 -8.99 -6.57 12.39
N LEU A 75 -9.82 -6.23 11.40
CA LEU A 75 -10.85 -5.21 11.58
C LEU A 75 -11.99 -5.68 12.50
N ASP A 76 -12.32 -6.97 12.52
CA ASP A 76 -13.32 -7.56 13.42
C ASP A 76 -12.83 -7.67 14.87
N ASP A 77 -11.56 -8.02 15.08
CA ASP A 77 -10.91 -8.00 16.39
C ASP A 77 -10.96 -6.56 16.98
N LEU A 78 -10.76 -5.55 16.12
CA LEU A 78 -10.86 -4.12 16.46
C LEU A 78 -12.30 -3.57 16.52
N LYS A 79 -13.32 -4.39 16.23
CA LYS A 79 -14.73 -3.97 16.21
C LYS A 79 -14.99 -2.81 15.23
N VAL A 80 -14.38 -2.88 14.06
CA VAL A 80 -14.59 -1.93 12.95
C VAL A 80 -15.27 -2.59 11.75
N ALA A 81 -15.08 -3.90 11.55
CA ALA A 81 -15.55 -4.58 10.35
C ALA A 81 -17.07 -4.45 10.11
N GLN A 82 -17.86 -4.37 11.19
CA GLN A 82 -19.32 -4.25 11.12
C GLN A 82 -19.84 -2.85 10.73
N ASP A 83 -19.00 -1.83 10.88
CA ASP A 83 -19.34 -0.44 10.54
C ASP A 83 -18.99 -0.11 9.09
N LEU A 84 -18.33 -1.05 8.40
CA LEU A 84 -17.84 -0.90 7.03
C LEU A 84 -18.62 -1.78 6.07
N LYS A 85 -18.81 -1.28 4.85
CA LYS A 85 -19.52 -2.00 3.79
C LYS A 85 -18.60 -2.25 2.61
N TRP A 86 -18.47 -3.51 2.24
CA TRP A 86 -17.49 -3.96 1.25
C TRP A 86 -18.20 -4.46 0.00
N VAL A 87 -17.66 -4.14 -1.16
CA VAL A 87 -18.14 -4.64 -2.45
C VAL A 87 -17.05 -5.50 -3.08
N ALA A 88 -17.34 -6.79 -3.22
CA ALA A 88 -16.42 -7.71 -3.88
C ALA A 88 -16.32 -7.37 -5.37
N MET A 89 -15.09 -7.23 -5.87
CA MET A 89 -14.83 -7.01 -7.28
C MET A 89 -14.88 -8.34 -8.03
N LYS A 90 -15.45 -8.33 -9.24
CA LYS A 90 -15.59 -9.53 -10.08
C LYS A 90 -14.29 -9.92 -10.77
N ASN A 91 -13.47 -8.92 -11.12
CA ASN A 91 -12.22 -9.08 -11.83
C ASN A 91 -11.07 -8.57 -10.97
N LEU A 92 -9.89 -9.19 -11.12
CA LEU A 92 -8.64 -8.68 -10.58
C LEU A 92 -8.29 -7.36 -11.28
N TYR A 93 -8.17 -7.42 -12.59
CA TYR A 93 -7.78 -6.29 -13.43
C TYR A 93 -7.96 -6.63 -14.90
N ARG A 94 -7.88 -5.58 -15.72
CA ARG A 94 -7.66 -5.65 -17.16
C ARG A 94 -6.25 -5.20 -17.51
N VAL A 95 -5.54 -5.97 -18.32
CA VAL A 95 -4.25 -5.59 -18.92
C VAL A 95 -4.48 -5.21 -20.37
N ILE A 96 -3.98 -4.04 -20.75
CA ILE A 96 -4.09 -3.47 -22.07
C ILE A 96 -2.68 -3.20 -22.58
N LEU A 97 -2.29 -3.84 -23.68
CA LEU A 97 -1.14 -3.45 -24.50
C LEU A 97 -1.70 -3.11 -25.89
N PRO A 98 -1.83 -1.82 -26.25
CA PRO A 98 -2.52 -1.41 -27.46
C PRO A 98 -2.07 -2.17 -28.71
N GLY A 99 -3.04 -2.69 -29.47
CA GLY A 99 -2.80 -3.48 -30.68
C GLY A 99 -2.30 -4.91 -30.47
N GLN A 100 -2.02 -5.33 -29.23
CA GLN A 100 -1.41 -6.65 -28.93
C GLN A 100 -2.19 -7.48 -27.92
N LEU A 101 -2.67 -6.85 -26.83
CA LEU A 101 -3.35 -7.55 -25.74
C LEU A 101 -4.47 -6.69 -25.15
N LEU A 102 -5.63 -7.31 -25.00
CA LEU A 102 -6.73 -6.84 -24.16
C LEU A 102 -7.22 -8.07 -23.39
N LEU A 103 -6.90 -8.16 -22.12
CA LEU A 103 -7.18 -9.33 -21.30
C LEU A 103 -7.71 -8.91 -19.94
N THR A 104 -8.85 -9.46 -19.53
CA THR A 104 -9.44 -9.24 -18.21
C THR A 104 -9.33 -10.54 -17.42
N LEU A 105 -8.80 -10.48 -16.20
CA LEU A 105 -8.64 -11.64 -15.34
C LEU A 105 -9.71 -11.65 -14.24
N PRO A 106 -10.57 -12.69 -14.19
CA PRO A 106 -11.52 -12.88 -13.10
C PRO A 106 -10.84 -12.99 -11.73
N ALA A 107 -11.55 -12.57 -10.68
CA ALA A 107 -11.09 -12.57 -9.28
C ALA A 107 -11.23 -13.95 -8.59
N ASP A 108 -10.94 -15.02 -9.31
CA ASP A 108 -10.91 -16.39 -8.81
C ASP A 108 -9.95 -17.23 -9.64
N ARG A 109 -9.45 -18.32 -9.06
CA ARG A 109 -8.41 -19.14 -9.68
C ARG A 109 -8.86 -19.76 -11.01
N GLU A 110 -10.05 -20.36 -11.03
CA GLU A 110 -10.54 -21.11 -12.19
C GLU A 110 -10.80 -20.15 -13.35
N GLY A 111 -11.54 -19.07 -13.12
CA GLY A 111 -11.80 -18.04 -14.12
C GLY A 111 -10.52 -17.36 -14.63
N CYS A 112 -9.53 -17.14 -13.76
CA CYS A 112 -8.23 -16.59 -14.17
C CYS A 112 -7.46 -17.56 -15.08
N ILE A 113 -7.36 -18.84 -14.70
CA ILE A 113 -6.73 -19.88 -15.52
C ILE A 113 -7.46 -19.99 -16.87
N ASP A 114 -8.79 -20.07 -16.86
CA ASP A 114 -9.60 -20.19 -18.09
C ASP A 114 -9.40 -19.00 -19.03
N ALA A 115 -9.41 -17.76 -18.51
CA ALA A 115 -9.18 -16.56 -19.30
C ALA A 115 -7.79 -16.57 -19.96
N LEU A 116 -6.76 -16.95 -19.21
CA LEU A 116 -5.38 -17.04 -19.70
C LEU A 116 -5.23 -18.15 -20.73
N GLN A 117 -5.76 -19.35 -20.46
CA GLN A 117 -5.69 -20.50 -21.35
C GLN A 117 -6.47 -20.30 -22.67
N ASN A 118 -7.57 -19.55 -22.62
CA ASN A 118 -8.30 -19.16 -23.82
C ASN A 118 -7.50 -18.17 -24.68
N ARG A 119 -6.77 -17.24 -24.05
CA ARG A 119 -5.93 -16.26 -24.77
C ARG A 119 -4.60 -16.84 -25.26
N PHE A 120 -4.05 -17.82 -24.54
CA PHE A 120 -2.75 -18.45 -24.78
C PHE A 120 -2.87 -19.99 -24.79
N PRO A 121 -3.54 -20.57 -25.80
CA PRO A 121 -3.84 -22.01 -25.83
C PRO A 121 -2.58 -22.89 -25.91
N GLU A 122 -1.46 -22.36 -26.38
CA GLU A 122 -0.18 -23.09 -26.48
C GLU A 122 0.53 -23.24 -25.13
N GLU A 123 0.13 -22.48 -24.10
CA GLU A 123 0.77 -22.52 -22.77
C GLU A 123 -0.17 -23.05 -21.68
N LYS A 124 -1.20 -23.82 -22.03
CA LYS A 124 -2.21 -24.31 -21.09
C LYS A 124 -1.62 -25.05 -19.88
N GLU A 125 -0.71 -25.98 -20.15
CA GLU A 125 -0.07 -26.78 -19.11
C GLU A 125 0.81 -25.90 -18.20
N GLY A 126 1.58 -24.98 -18.77
CA GLY A 126 2.41 -24.03 -18.03
C GLY A 126 1.59 -23.10 -17.14
N ILE A 127 0.47 -22.57 -17.65
CA ILE A 127 -0.47 -21.73 -16.88
C ILE A 127 -1.00 -22.52 -15.68
N ALA A 128 -1.55 -23.71 -15.90
CA ALA A 128 -2.10 -24.51 -14.81
C ALA A 128 -1.01 -24.81 -13.75
N ALA A 129 0.17 -25.25 -14.18
CA ALA A 129 1.28 -25.58 -13.30
C ALA A 129 1.81 -24.37 -12.50
N TYR A 130 1.81 -23.16 -13.09
CA TYR A 130 2.21 -21.94 -12.39
C TYR A 130 1.23 -21.57 -11.26
N PHE A 131 -0.07 -21.65 -11.52
CA PHE A 131 -1.07 -21.39 -10.49
C PHE A 131 -1.09 -22.49 -9.41
N ASP A 132 -0.86 -23.75 -9.78
CA ASP A 132 -0.65 -24.84 -8.82
C ASP A 132 0.54 -24.55 -7.90
N LEU A 133 1.66 -24.06 -8.47
CA LEU A 133 2.83 -23.65 -7.71
C LEU A 133 2.50 -22.52 -6.71
N ILE A 134 1.82 -21.45 -7.15
CA ILE A 134 1.44 -20.32 -6.26
C ILE A 134 0.70 -20.86 -5.02
N TYR A 135 -0.30 -21.72 -5.22
CA TYR A 135 -1.11 -22.25 -4.14
C TYR A 135 -0.30 -23.18 -3.23
N ALA A 136 0.44 -24.13 -3.81
CA ALA A 136 1.25 -25.07 -3.05
C ALA A 136 2.33 -24.36 -2.22
N PHE A 137 3.03 -23.39 -2.82
CA PHE A 137 4.03 -22.56 -2.15
C PHE A 137 3.42 -21.75 -1.01
N PHE A 138 2.27 -21.10 -1.22
CA PHE A 138 1.59 -20.33 -0.18
C PHE A 138 1.19 -21.22 1.02
N TYR A 139 0.69 -22.43 0.76
CA TYR A 139 0.34 -23.36 1.84
C TYR A 139 1.57 -23.81 2.65
N GLU A 140 2.72 -24.05 1.99
CA GLU A 140 3.97 -24.32 2.71
C GLU A 140 4.40 -23.13 3.58
N LEU A 141 4.37 -21.91 3.03
CA LEU A 141 4.70 -20.69 3.76
C LEU A 141 3.82 -20.51 5.01
N MET A 142 2.50 -20.69 4.86
CA MET A 142 1.55 -20.56 5.97
C MET A 142 1.77 -21.62 7.06
N ARG A 143 1.99 -22.88 6.68
CA ARG A 143 2.27 -23.96 7.64
C ARG A 143 3.57 -23.72 8.38
N ALA A 144 4.63 -23.31 7.68
CA ALA A 144 5.94 -23.07 8.29
C ALA A 144 5.90 -21.88 9.26
N PHE A 145 5.45 -20.70 8.80
CA PHE A 145 5.65 -19.45 9.55
C PHE A 145 4.43 -18.96 10.31
N TYR A 146 3.22 -19.16 9.79
CA TYR A 146 2.01 -18.66 10.43
C TYR A 146 1.49 -19.63 11.50
N MET A 147 1.54 -20.93 11.21
CA MET A 147 1.21 -21.97 12.20
C MET A 147 2.36 -22.25 13.17
N LYS A 148 3.51 -21.56 13.00
CA LYS A 148 4.71 -21.64 13.84
C LYS A 148 5.20 -23.07 14.01
N ASP A 149 5.41 -23.75 12.88
CA ASP A 149 5.98 -25.09 12.92
C ASP A 149 7.40 -25.02 13.51
N PRO A 150 7.71 -25.80 14.56
CA PRO A 150 9.03 -25.77 15.18
C PRO A 150 10.13 -26.40 14.30
N GLU A 151 9.77 -27.18 13.28
CA GLU A 151 10.69 -27.92 12.42
C GLU A 151 10.51 -27.53 10.95
N ILE A 152 11.19 -26.46 10.54
CA ILE A 152 11.20 -25.97 9.16
C ILE A 152 12.42 -26.53 8.43
N THR A 153 12.24 -27.59 7.64
CA THR A 153 13.33 -28.25 6.88
C THR A 153 13.03 -28.33 5.38
N PRO A 154 14.06 -28.46 4.51
CA PRO A 154 13.88 -28.60 3.06
C PRO A 154 13.04 -29.80 2.64
N GLU A 155 13.07 -30.90 3.41
CA GLU A 155 12.30 -32.11 3.10
C GLU A 155 10.80 -31.91 3.35
N LYS A 156 10.46 -31.09 4.35
CA LYS A 156 9.07 -30.83 4.76
C LYS A 156 8.43 -29.69 3.98
N TYR A 157 9.22 -28.69 3.60
CA TYR A 157 8.78 -27.50 2.84
C TYR A 157 9.65 -27.27 1.60
N PRO A 158 9.68 -28.22 0.65
CA PRO A 158 10.60 -28.19 -0.48
C PRO A 158 10.36 -26.99 -1.40
N LEU A 159 9.12 -26.54 -1.61
CA LEU A 159 8.82 -25.39 -2.46
C LEU A 159 9.27 -24.09 -1.80
N TYR A 160 9.06 -23.94 -0.49
CA TYR A 160 9.56 -22.80 0.25
C TYR A 160 11.08 -22.67 0.09
N PHE A 161 11.84 -23.72 0.41
CA PHE A 161 13.30 -23.67 0.30
C PHE A 161 13.79 -23.51 -1.15
N LYS A 162 13.04 -24.00 -2.14
CA LYS A 162 13.39 -23.86 -3.57
C LYS A 162 13.16 -22.44 -4.09
N TYR A 163 12.09 -21.77 -3.66
CA TYR A 163 11.60 -20.56 -4.33
C TYR A 163 11.62 -19.29 -3.47
N ALA A 164 11.74 -19.37 -2.14
CA ALA A 164 11.52 -18.21 -1.26
C ALA A 164 12.47 -17.02 -1.51
N LEU A 165 13.68 -17.31 -2.00
CA LEU A 165 14.71 -16.30 -2.29
C LEU A 165 14.93 -16.08 -3.81
N LYS A 166 14.10 -16.68 -4.67
CA LYS A 166 14.17 -16.43 -6.12
C LYS A 166 13.41 -15.16 -6.48
N ASN A 167 13.87 -14.51 -7.55
CA ASN A 167 13.11 -13.43 -8.17
C ASN A 167 11.93 -13.99 -8.97
N THR A 168 10.88 -13.19 -9.11
CA THR A 168 9.63 -13.58 -9.76
C THR A 168 9.86 -13.94 -11.23
N SER A 169 10.73 -13.22 -11.94
CA SER A 169 11.07 -13.52 -13.34
C SER A 169 11.63 -14.93 -13.50
N ASP A 170 12.56 -15.34 -12.64
CA ASP A 170 13.24 -16.63 -12.74
C ASP A 170 12.24 -17.77 -12.57
N VAL A 171 11.25 -17.59 -11.69
CA VAL A 171 10.18 -18.57 -11.51
C VAL A 171 9.23 -18.56 -12.71
N LEU A 172 8.86 -17.40 -13.25
CA LEU A 172 7.99 -17.33 -14.43
C LEU A 172 8.60 -18.06 -15.64
N GLU A 173 9.91 -17.92 -15.88
CA GLU A 173 10.60 -18.61 -17.00
C GLU A 173 10.60 -20.14 -16.87
N GLU A 174 10.41 -20.71 -15.66
CA GLU A 174 10.27 -22.16 -15.47
C GLU A 174 8.93 -22.69 -16.02
N TYR A 175 7.91 -21.83 -16.17
CA TYR A 175 6.54 -22.25 -16.49
C TYR A 175 5.95 -21.62 -17.75
N LEU A 176 6.35 -20.40 -18.09
CA LEU A 176 5.70 -19.56 -19.11
C LEU A 176 6.76 -19.00 -20.07
N HIS A 177 6.45 -18.95 -21.36
CA HIS A 177 7.40 -18.50 -22.38
C HIS A 177 6.94 -17.22 -23.09
N ASN A 178 5.64 -17.05 -23.28
CA ASN A 178 5.06 -15.92 -23.98
C ASN A 178 5.23 -14.62 -23.16
N PRO A 179 5.88 -13.58 -23.71
CA PRO A 179 6.14 -12.34 -22.97
C PRO A 179 4.86 -11.58 -22.60
N LEU A 180 3.80 -11.66 -23.42
CA LEU A 180 2.49 -11.05 -23.10
C LEU A 180 1.84 -11.74 -21.90
N LEU A 181 1.97 -13.06 -21.80
CA LEU A 181 1.44 -13.84 -20.69
C LEU A 181 2.21 -13.55 -19.39
N LYS A 182 3.55 -13.55 -19.45
CA LYS A 182 4.41 -13.21 -18.30
C LYS A 182 4.11 -11.81 -17.77
N MET A 183 3.96 -10.82 -18.65
CA MET A 183 3.51 -9.47 -18.28
C MET A 183 2.13 -9.51 -17.61
N ALA A 184 1.16 -10.20 -18.21
CA ALA A 184 -0.22 -10.22 -17.71
C ALA A 184 -0.35 -10.81 -16.30
N VAL A 185 0.36 -11.91 -16.00
CA VAL A 185 0.26 -12.58 -14.68
C VAL A 185 1.10 -11.92 -13.59
N SER A 186 2.07 -11.08 -13.96
CA SER A 186 2.98 -10.41 -13.02
C SER A 186 2.66 -8.92 -12.82
N ILE A 187 1.61 -8.39 -13.45
CA ILE A 187 1.35 -6.95 -13.54
C ILE A 187 1.23 -6.25 -12.19
N TYR A 188 0.80 -6.97 -11.15
CA TYR A 188 0.74 -6.47 -9.78
C TYR A 188 2.11 -6.16 -9.15
N TRP A 189 3.22 -6.39 -9.85
CA TRP A 189 4.54 -5.91 -9.43
C TRP A 189 4.53 -4.39 -9.13
N CYS A 190 3.68 -3.63 -9.84
CA CYS A 190 3.48 -2.20 -9.58
C CYS A 190 2.92 -1.89 -8.19
N TYR A 191 2.18 -2.81 -7.56
CA TYR A 191 1.70 -2.65 -6.17
C TYR A 191 2.84 -2.84 -5.14
N MET A 192 4.01 -3.30 -5.58
CA MET A 192 5.21 -3.48 -4.76
C MET A 192 6.33 -2.51 -5.15
N GLY A 193 6.24 -1.86 -6.31
CA GLY A 193 7.20 -0.87 -6.79
C GLY A 193 8.51 -1.45 -7.34
N LEU A 194 8.62 -2.78 -7.53
CA LEU A 194 9.81 -3.44 -8.09
C LEU A 194 9.45 -4.41 -9.22
N PRO A 195 10.20 -4.43 -10.34
CA PRO A 195 9.89 -5.29 -11.48
C PRO A 195 10.13 -6.77 -11.12
N PRO A 196 9.52 -7.72 -11.86
CA PRO A 196 9.63 -9.15 -11.57
C PRO A 196 11.08 -9.68 -11.47
N SER A 197 12.05 -9.05 -12.13
CA SER A 197 13.48 -9.38 -12.07
C SER A 197 14.14 -9.06 -10.73
N ARG A 198 13.50 -8.23 -9.89
CA ARG A 198 13.99 -7.80 -8.57
C ARG A 198 13.03 -8.15 -7.43
N LEU A 199 11.77 -8.37 -7.76
CA LEU A 199 10.72 -8.71 -6.80
C LEU A 199 10.84 -10.19 -6.41
N SER A 200 10.86 -10.45 -5.10
CA SER A 200 10.83 -11.81 -4.56
C SER A 200 9.59 -12.57 -5.04
N PHE A 201 9.75 -13.82 -5.46
CA PHE A 201 8.63 -14.68 -5.82
C PHE A 201 7.68 -14.89 -4.63
N THR A 202 8.20 -14.88 -3.40
CA THR A 202 7.38 -15.00 -2.18
C THR A 202 6.30 -13.91 -2.14
N ASP A 203 6.69 -12.65 -2.37
CA ASP A 203 5.78 -11.51 -2.29
C ASP A 203 4.75 -11.54 -3.42
N MET A 204 5.18 -11.87 -4.65
CA MET A 204 4.26 -12.06 -5.78
C MET A 204 3.27 -13.21 -5.54
N ALA A 205 3.74 -14.36 -5.05
CA ALA A 205 2.89 -15.51 -4.79
C ALA A 205 1.87 -15.23 -3.68
N VAL A 206 2.28 -14.59 -2.58
CA VAL A 206 1.38 -14.17 -1.50
C VAL A 206 0.34 -13.17 -2.00
N LEU A 207 0.76 -12.19 -2.81
CA LEU A 207 -0.14 -11.20 -3.39
C LEU A 207 -1.19 -11.84 -4.30
N MET A 208 -0.75 -12.65 -5.27
CA MET A 208 -1.62 -13.34 -6.21
C MET A 208 -2.58 -14.30 -5.49
N PHE A 209 -2.07 -15.11 -4.55
CA PHE A 209 -2.92 -15.97 -3.73
C PHE A 209 -3.97 -15.15 -2.98
N SER A 210 -3.55 -14.06 -2.32
CA SER A 210 -4.45 -13.25 -1.50
C SER A 210 -5.60 -12.64 -2.32
N TYR A 211 -5.31 -12.16 -3.53
CA TYR A 211 -6.34 -11.58 -4.39
C TYR A 211 -7.24 -12.62 -5.06
N LEU A 212 -6.74 -13.83 -5.35
CA LEU A 212 -7.56 -14.92 -5.90
C LEU A 212 -8.44 -15.59 -4.86
N GLU A 213 -7.90 -15.82 -3.66
CA GLU A 213 -8.58 -16.57 -2.60
C GLU A 213 -9.44 -15.67 -1.70
N PHE A 214 -8.94 -14.47 -1.38
CA PHE A 214 -9.65 -13.52 -0.50
C PHE A 214 -10.35 -12.39 -1.25
N LYS A 215 -10.28 -12.39 -2.59
CA LYS A 215 -10.88 -11.44 -3.52
C LYS A 215 -10.39 -9.99 -3.36
N PRO A 216 -10.40 -9.19 -4.45
CA PRO A 216 -10.31 -7.74 -4.33
C PRO A 216 -11.65 -7.18 -3.86
N PHE A 217 -11.60 -6.18 -3.00
CA PHE A 217 -12.77 -5.45 -2.53
C PHE A 217 -12.61 -3.94 -2.70
N HIS A 218 -13.74 -3.30 -2.94
CA HIS A 218 -13.92 -1.87 -2.75
C HIS A 218 -14.64 -1.61 -1.42
N LEU A 219 -14.40 -0.46 -0.81
CA LEU A 219 -15.03 -0.02 0.43
C LEU A 219 -15.99 1.13 0.12
N LEU A 220 -17.28 0.96 0.39
CA LEU A 220 -18.25 2.04 0.25
C LEU A 220 -17.87 3.20 1.19
N GLY A 221 -17.85 4.42 0.66
CA GLY A 221 -17.33 5.61 1.35
C GLY A 221 -15.81 5.73 1.33
N GLY A 222 -15.12 4.90 0.53
CA GLY A 222 -13.68 4.95 0.34
C GLY A 222 -12.87 4.60 1.59
N SER A 223 -11.56 4.73 1.50
CA SER A 223 -10.62 4.45 2.58
C SER A 223 -10.79 5.37 3.78
N GLN A 224 -11.31 6.59 3.58
CA GLN A 224 -11.63 7.53 4.65
C GLN A 224 -12.67 6.97 5.63
N ALA A 225 -13.64 6.18 5.17
CA ALA A 225 -14.62 5.52 6.04
C ALA A 225 -13.94 4.55 7.03
N MET A 226 -12.94 3.80 6.58
CA MET A 226 -12.16 2.92 7.46
C MET A 226 -11.31 3.71 8.45
N SER A 227 -10.66 4.77 8.00
CA SER A 227 -9.87 5.65 8.87
C SER A 227 -10.72 6.31 9.97
N ALA A 228 -11.94 6.73 9.62
CA ALA A 228 -12.90 7.30 10.56
C ALA A 228 -13.40 6.25 11.58
N ALA A 229 -13.75 5.04 11.13
CA ALA A 229 -14.22 3.99 12.03
C ALA A 229 -13.12 3.52 13.00
N LEU A 230 -11.86 3.47 12.56
CA LEU A 230 -10.72 3.21 13.46
C LEU A 230 -10.50 4.34 14.46
N LEU A 231 -10.64 5.60 14.05
CA LEU A 231 -10.61 6.75 14.95
C LEU A 231 -11.70 6.65 16.02
N ASP A 232 -12.93 6.32 15.63
CA ASP A 232 -14.04 6.17 16.57
C ASP A 232 -13.76 5.08 17.60
N GLN A 233 -13.16 3.95 17.19
CA GLN A 233 -12.75 2.91 18.14
C GLN A 233 -11.66 3.37 19.10
N ILE A 234 -10.72 4.22 18.69
CA ILE A 234 -9.74 4.82 19.61
C ILE A 234 -10.45 5.65 20.68
N LEU A 235 -11.37 6.52 20.27
CA LEU A 235 -12.09 7.43 21.16
C LEU A 235 -13.04 6.67 22.12
N GLN A 236 -13.78 5.68 21.61
CA GLN A 236 -14.70 4.85 22.40
C GLN A 236 -13.97 4.06 23.49
N ASN A 237 -12.72 3.66 23.24
CA ASN A 237 -11.88 2.96 24.21
C ASN A 237 -11.04 3.91 25.09
N GLY A 238 -11.37 5.22 25.13
CA GLY A 238 -10.74 6.20 26.02
C GLY A 238 -9.37 6.71 25.55
N GLY A 239 -8.97 6.40 24.31
CA GLY A 239 -7.83 7.03 23.66
C GLY A 239 -8.16 8.47 23.23
N SER A 240 -7.11 9.23 22.89
CA SER A 240 -7.22 10.61 22.44
C SER A 240 -6.42 10.83 21.16
N VAL A 241 -6.88 11.74 20.31
CA VAL A 241 -6.21 12.10 19.05
C VAL A 241 -6.12 13.62 18.94
N HIS A 242 -4.92 14.12 18.68
CA HIS A 242 -4.63 15.53 18.49
C HIS A 242 -4.22 15.77 17.04
N PHE A 243 -5.15 16.34 16.27
CA PHE A 243 -4.91 16.81 14.90
C PHE A 243 -4.19 18.14 14.88
N ASN A 244 -3.57 18.49 13.74
CA ASN A 244 -2.72 19.67 13.57
C ASN A 244 -1.60 19.75 14.62
N CYS A 245 -1.16 18.61 15.14
CA CYS A 245 -0.17 18.50 16.20
C CYS A 245 0.88 17.48 15.75
N ALA A 246 1.94 17.97 15.11
CA ALA A 246 3.03 17.11 14.68
C ALA A 246 3.91 16.71 15.87
N ALA A 247 4.41 15.48 15.89
CA ALA A 247 5.57 15.16 16.71
C ALA A 247 6.82 15.79 16.05
N ARG A 248 7.65 16.48 16.84
CA ARG A 248 8.90 17.07 16.35
C ARG A 248 10.15 16.37 16.87
N GLY A 249 10.03 15.52 17.88
CA GLY A 249 11.18 14.86 18.50
C GLY A 249 10.82 13.89 19.61
N LEU A 250 11.77 13.02 19.96
CA LEU A 250 11.69 12.04 21.03
C LEU A 250 12.67 12.40 22.14
N GLU A 251 12.21 12.40 23.39
CA GLU A 251 13.11 12.44 24.55
C GLU A 251 13.64 11.01 24.79
N VAL A 252 14.95 10.81 24.66
CA VAL A 252 15.62 9.53 24.93
C VAL A 252 16.63 9.68 26.06
N LYS A 253 16.49 8.87 27.11
CA LYS A 253 17.40 8.83 28.26
C LYS A 253 17.84 7.40 28.50
N ASP A 254 19.16 7.20 28.65
CA ASP A 254 19.76 5.88 28.90
C ASP A 254 19.30 4.79 27.90
N GLY A 255 19.14 5.18 26.64
CA GLY A 255 18.68 4.28 25.56
C GLY A 255 17.20 3.91 25.58
N ARG A 256 16.37 4.61 26.38
CA ARG A 256 14.92 4.44 26.47
C ARG A 256 14.18 5.74 26.12
N VAL A 257 13.08 5.63 25.37
CA VAL A 257 12.18 6.77 25.15
C VAL A 257 11.43 7.11 26.43
N THR A 258 11.40 8.40 26.78
CA THR A 258 10.71 8.92 27.98
C THR A 258 9.64 9.98 27.67
N GLY A 259 9.56 10.44 26.42
CA GLY A 259 8.59 11.44 26.00
C GLY A 259 8.64 11.77 24.51
N VAL A 260 7.63 12.52 24.06
CA VAL A 260 7.53 13.05 22.70
C VAL A 260 7.34 14.56 22.79
N TYR A 261 8.10 15.32 22.01
CA TYR A 261 7.92 16.76 21.84
C TYR A 261 6.93 17.01 20.70
N THR A 262 5.93 17.86 20.94
CA THR A 262 5.02 18.35 19.89
C THR A 262 5.65 19.52 19.13
N SER A 263 5.07 19.88 17.98
CA SER A 263 5.43 21.06 17.20
C SER A 263 5.34 22.39 17.99
N ASP A 264 4.56 22.42 19.06
CA ASP A 264 4.40 23.58 19.96
C ASP A 264 5.36 23.52 21.17
N ASP A 265 6.44 22.73 21.08
CA ASP A 265 7.45 22.56 22.13
C ASP A 265 6.94 21.96 23.46
N VAL A 266 5.76 21.33 23.46
CA VAL A 266 5.22 20.64 24.63
C VAL A 266 5.80 19.24 24.73
N LEU A 267 6.37 18.89 25.89
CA LEU A 267 6.82 17.53 26.19
C LEU A 267 5.67 16.70 26.77
N ILE A 268 5.28 15.64 26.07
CA ILE A 268 4.33 14.63 26.56
C ILE A 268 5.14 13.45 27.12
N ARG A 269 5.03 13.19 28.43
CA ARG A 269 5.73 12.06 29.08
C ARG A 269 5.01 10.75 28.85
N THR A 270 5.74 9.73 28.41
CA THR A 270 5.17 8.41 28.07
C THR A 270 6.12 7.26 28.43
N ARG A 271 5.59 6.04 28.54
CA ARG A 271 6.37 4.81 28.79
C ARG A 271 6.83 4.13 27.50
N ALA A 272 6.06 4.31 26.42
CA ALA A 272 6.35 3.79 25.10
C ALA A 272 5.87 4.74 24.00
N VAL A 273 6.46 4.61 22.82
CA VAL A 273 6.08 5.31 21.59
C VAL A 273 5.94 4.31 20.46
N VAL A 274 4.85 4.40 19.70
CA VAL A 274 4.70 3.75 18.40
C VAL A 274 4.83 4.82 17.33
N SER A 275 5.91 4.79 16.55
CA SER A 275 6.08 5.68 15.40
C SER A 275 5.52 5.03 14.14
N ASN A 276 4.50 5.66 13.57
CA ASN A 276 4.00 5.37 12.23
C ASN A 276 4.49 6.42 11.20
N ALA A 277 5.39 7.34 11.61
CA ALA A 277 6.16 8.16 10.69
C ALA A 277 7.19 7.31 9.93
N SER A 278 7.86 7.89 8.94
CA SER A 278 8.95 7.18 8.28
C SER A 278 10.03 6.78 9.30
N SER A 279 10.66 5.62 9.11
CA SER A 279 11.75 5.20 9.99
C SER A 279 12.97 6.10 9.81
N LEU A 280 13.14 6.71 8.63
CA LEU A 280 14.13 7.77 8.41
C LEU A 280 13.86 8.97 9.32
N ASP A 281 12.66 9.55 9.30
CA ASP A 281 12.34 10.69 10.17
C ASP A 281 12.43 10.31 11.66
N THR A 282 11.92 9.12 12.01
CA THR A 282 11.93 8.64 13.39
C THR A 282 13.34 8.58 13.96
N TYR A 283 14.33 8.10 13.19
CA TYR A 283 15.70 7.91 13.67
C TYR A 283 16.63 9.09 13.38
N LEU A 284 16.39 9.84 12.30
CA LEU A 284 17.30 10.89 11.83
C LEU A 284 16.83 12.30 12.17
N GLU A 285 15.51 12.51 12.23
CA GLU A 285 14.92 13.83 12.52
C GLU A 285 14.41 13.94 13.95
N PHE A 286 13.74 12.91 14.47
CA PHE A 286 13.13 12.96 15.80
C PHE A 286 14.10 12.59 16.93
N MET A 287 15.29 12.10 16.63
CA MET A 287 16.24 11.62 17.62
C MET A 287 17.58 12.33 17.50
N GLU A 288 18.21 12.59 18.65
CA GLU A 288 19.60 13.03 18.69
C GLU A 288 20.51 11.96 18.08
N PRO A 289 21.48 12.30 17.21
CA PRO A 289 22.34 11.32 16.55
C PRO A 289 23.08 10.39 17.52
N ALA A 290 23.42 10.87 18.72
CA ALA A 290 24.09 10.10 19.77
C ALA A 290 23.21 8.99 20.39
N ALA A 291 21.88 9.07 20.25
CA ALA A 291 20.95 8.06 20.75
C ALA A 291 20.79 6.87 19.78
N LEU A 292 21.25 7.00 18.53
CA LEU A 292 21.14 5.96 17.51
C LEU A 292 22.33 5.01 17.53
N LYS A 293 22.05 3.70 17.50
CA LYS A 293 23.10 2.67 17.44
C LYS A 293 23.75 2.60 16.04
N PRO A 294 25.07 2.38 15.93
CA PRO A 294 25.76 2.31 14.64
C PRO A 294 25.18 1.28 13.66
N ASP A 295 24.78 0.11 14.13
CA ASP A 295 24.21 -0.94 13.27
C ASP A 295 22.91 -0.48 12.61
N LYS A 296 22.06 0.25 13.34
CA LYS A 296 20.81 0.78 12.80
C LYS A 296 21.07 1.88 11.77
N MET A 297 22.07 2.73 12.00
CA MET A 297 22.49 3.72 11.01
C MET A 297 22.98 3.05 9.71
N ASN A 298 23.75 1.96 9.81
CA ASN A 298 24.23 1.21 8.65
C ASN A 298 23.08 0.54 7.88
N GLU A 299 22.10 -0.01 8.59
CA GLU A 299 20.87 -0.57 8.00
C GLU A 299 20.11 0.50 7.18
N LEU A 300 19.86 1.67 7.77
CA LEU A 300 19.17 2.78 7.10
C LEU A 300 19.93 3.28 5.87
N ARG A 301 21.27 3.40 5.94
CA ARG A 301 22.12 3.78 4.80
C ARG A 301 22.09 2.77 3.65
N GLY A 302 21.83 1.50 3.96
CA GLY A 302 21.70 0.44 2.96
C GLY A 302 20.31 0.33 2.36
N SER A 303 19.35 1.14 2.80
CA SER A 303 17.96 1.11 2.33
C SER A 303 17.72 2.22 1.30
N THR A 304 16.87 1.95 0.32
CA THR A 304 16.52 2.92 -0.73
C THR A 304 15.06 3.33 -0.56
N VAL A 305 14.78 4.63 -0.56
CA VAL A 305 13.41 5.15 -0.55
C VAL A 305 12.67 4.64 -1.80
N GLY A 306 11.46 4.10 -1.59
CA GLY A 306 10.66 3.49 -2.65
C GLY A 306 9.97 4.53 -3.55
N PRO A 307 9.25 4.08 -4.59
CA PRO A 307 8.58 4.99 -5.49
C PRO A 307 7.41 5.73 -4.83
N SER A 308 7.14 6.90 -5.38
CA SER A 308 5.93 7.69 -5.23
C SER A 308 5.07 7.57 -6.50
N SER A 309 4.18 8.52 -6.73
CA SER A 309 3.30 8.57 -7.89
C SER A 309 3.15 9.98 -8.45
N PHE A 310 2.90 10.05 -9.75
CA PHE A 310 2.13 11.12 -10.36
C PHE A 310 0.69 10.62 -10.51
N THR A 311 -0.28 11.38 -10.00
CA THR A 311 -1.68 10.97 -9.95
C THR A 311 -2.58 12.06 -10.50
N ILE A 312 -3.52 11.69 -11.36
CA ILE A 312 -4.57 12.57 -11.88
C ILE A 312 -5.91 12.04 -11.37
N TYR A 313 -6.60 12.85 -10.59
CA TYR A 313 -7.97 12.62 -10.14
C TYR A 313 -8.90 13.36 -11.08
N VAL A 314 -9.81 12.64 -11.74
CA VAL A 314 -10.70 13.16 -12.78
C VAL A 314 -12.15 12.90 -12.38
N GLY A 315 -12.95 13.96 -12.28
CA GLY A 315 -14.40 13.90 -12.19
C GLY A 315 -15.01 14.12 -13.57
N LEU A 316 -15.85 13.18 -14.00
CA LEU A 316 -16.48 13.17 -15.32
C LEU A 316 -17.96 13.55 -15.21
N ASP A 317 -18.47 14.36 -16.13
CA ASP A 317 -19.88 14.75 -16.21
C ASP A 317 -20.77 13.74 -16.95
N CYS A 318 -20.25 12.54 -17.20
CA CYS A 318 -20.93 11.41 -17.82
C CYS A 318 -20.66 10.11 -17.06
N GLU A 319 -21.41 9.05 -17.38
CA GLU A 319 -21.12 7.72 -16.84
C GLU A 319 -19.93 7.07 -17.57
N ALA A 320 -19.17 6.23 -16.84
CA ALA A 320 -17.99 5.53 -17.39
C ALA A 320 -18.31 4.68 -18.63
N SER A 321 -19.53 4.13 -18.69
CA SER A 321 -19.98 3.28 -19.80
C SER A 321 -20.14 4.05 -21.12
N GLU A 322 -20.42 5.36 -21.06
CA GLU A 322 -20.55 6.23 -22.24
C GLU A 322 -19.20 6.42 -22.95
N LEU A 323 -18.10 6.34 -22.20
CA LEU A 323 -16.72 6.41 -22.69
C LEU A 323 -16.12 5.03 -23.03
N GLY A 324 -16.90 3.95 -22.87
CA GLY A 324 -16.44 2.59 -23.10
C GLY A 324 -15.51 2.04 -22.00
N ILE A 325 -15.42 2.70 -20.84
CA ILE A 325 -14.70 2.17 -19.68
C ILE A 325 -15.57 1.09 -19.04
N SER A 326 -15.13 -0.16 -19.11
CA SER A 326 -15.92 -1.32 -18.68
C SER A 326 -15.33 -2.10 -17.51
N GLU A 327 -14.15 -1.73 -17.03
CA GLU A 327 -13.48 -2.39 -15.90
C GLU A 327 -12.98 -1.35 -14.92
N ALA A 328 -13.09 -1.69 -13.63
CA ALA A 328 -12.71 -0.78 -12.56
C ALA A 328 -11.19 -0.60 -12.43
N THR A 329 -10.37 -1.58 -12.85
CA THR A 329 -8.91 -1.55 -12.71
C THR A 329 -8.26 -1.92 -14.03
N ASN A 330 -7.60 -0.95 -14.67
CA ASN A 330 -6.99 -1.11 -15.99
C ASN A 330 -5.50 -0.78 -15.92
N PHE A 331 -4.65 -1.74 -16.31
CA PHE A 331 -3.23 -1.56 -16.51
C PHE A 331 -2.94 -1.31 -17.98
N ILE A 332 -2.62 -0.07 -18.34
CA ILE A 332 -2.26 0.34 -19.69
C ILE A 332 -0.74 0.23 -19.82
N CYS A 333 -0.29 -0.82 -20.48
CA CYS A 333 1.10 -1.14 -20.73
C CYS A 333 1.55 -0.60 -22.10
N THR A 334 2.85 -0.39 -22.23
CA THR A 334 3.52 0.04 -23.48
C THR A 334 4.58 -0.95 -23.96
N SER A 335 5.06 -1.81 -23.06
CA SER A 335 6.08 -2.82 -23.32
C SER A 335 5.79 -4.09 -22.52
N THR A 336 6.26 -5.23 -23.00
CA THR A 336 6.32 -6.48 -22.22
C THR A 336 7.56 -6.57 -21.33
N ASP A 337 8.52 -5.64 -21.48
CA ASP A 337 9.70 -5.54 -20.64
C ASP A 337 9.38 -4.67 -19.41
N MET A 338 9.21 -5.34 -18.27
CA MET A 338 8.88 -4.67 -17.00
C MET A 338 10.09 -3.98 -16.36
N ASP A 339 11.32 -4.40 -16.69
CA ASP A 339 12.53 -3.68 -16.28
C ASP A 339 12.65 -2.34 -17.01
N TYR A 340 12.31 -2.32 -18.30
CA TYR A 340 12.17 -1.07 -19.06
C TYR A 340 11.12 -0.16 -18.41
N ALA A 341 9.91 -0.67 -18.13
CA ALA A 341 8.86 0.11 -17.48
C ALA A 341 9.30 0.67 -16.11
N TYR A 342 9.97 -0.14 -15.29
CA TYR A 342 10.52 0.30 -14.00
C TYR A 342 11.63 1.36 -14.15
N ALA A 343 12.52 1.23 -15.14
CA ALA A 343 13.57 2.22 -15.39
C ALA A 343 12.99 3.60 -15.72
N ARG A 344 11.79 3.65 -16.33
CA ARG A 344 11.09 4.91 -16.62
C ARG A 344 10.57 5.63 -15.37
N PHE A 345 10.48 4.98 -14.20
CA PHE A 345 10.06 5.64 -12.96
C PHE A 345 10.96 6.82 -12.56
N ARG A 346 12.19 6.88 -13.10
CA ARG A 346 13.20 7.92 -12.86
C ARG A 346 13.30 8.95 -13.99
N GLN A 347 12.28 9.03 -14.85
CA GLN A 347 12.24 9.95 -15.98
C GLN A 347 11.00 10.85 -15.93
N LEU A 348 11.14 12.11 -16.34
CA LEU A 348 10.00 13.03 -16.50
C LEU A 348 9.27 12.84 -17.82
N ASP A 349 9.91 12.25 -18.83
CA ASP A 349 9.22 11.83 -20.05
C ASP A 349 8.25 10.69 -19.72
N THR A 350 6.99 10.87 -20.07
CA THR A 350 5.88 9.95 -19.75
C THR A 350 5.13 9.44 -21.00
N SER A 351 5.71 9.70 -22.18
CA SER A 351 5.13 9.28 -23.47
C SER A 351 4.92 7.77 -23.57
N ASP A 352 5.75 6.99 -22.87
CA ASP A 352 5.80 5.53 -22.97
C ASP A 352 5.67 4.82 -21.61
N ASP A 353 5.16 5.51 -20.58
CA ASP A 353 5.00 4.93 -19.24
C ASP A 353 3.83 3.95 -19.15
N MET A 354 3.93 2.97 -18.26
CA MET A 354 2.78 2.16 -17.87
C MET A 354 1.86 2.97 -16.95
N LEU A 355 0.54 2.87 -17.14
CA LEU A 355 -0.45 3.58 -16.33
C LEU A 355 -1.41 2.60 -15.65
N LEU A 356 -1.83 2.95 -14.44
CA LEU A 356 -2.99 2.35 -13.78
C LEU A 356 -4.16 3.33 -13.86
N VAL A 357 -5.25 2.93 -14.50
CA VAL A 357 -6.48 3.71 -14.62
C VAL A 357 -7.59 2.99 -13.86
N THR A 358 -8.11 3.65 -12.83
CA THR A 358 -9.13 3.11 -11.94
C THR A 358 -10.43 3.91 -12.08
N CYS A 359 -11.57 3.22 -12.24
CA CYS A 359 -12.90 3.82 -12.23
C CYS A 359 -13.75 3.14 -11.14
N TYR A 360 -14.01 3.86 -10.06
CA TYR A 360 -14.65 3.29 -8.86
C TYR A 360 -16.14 3.01 -9.07
N ASP A 361 -16.80 3.82 -9.89
CA ASP A 361 -18.24 3.77 -10.17
C ASP A 361 -18.71 2.44 -10.79
N LEU A 362 -17.80 1.71 -11.43
CA LEU A 362 -18.08 0.38 -11.97
C LEU A 362 -18.20 -0.71 -10.90
N VAL A 363 -17.69 -0.45 -9.68
CA VAL A 363 -17.85 -1.32 -8.51
C VAL A 363 -18.91 -0.77 -7.57
N ASP A 364 -18.89 0.54 -7.35
CA ASP A 364 -19.82 1.27 -6.50
C ASP A 364 -20.48 2.40 -7.31
N PRO A 365 -21.67 2.18 -7.91
CA PRO A 365 -22.37 3.23 -8.66
C PRO A 365 -22.80 4.44 -7.81
N SER A 366 -22.68 4.37 -6.48
CA SER A 366 -22.94 5.50 -5.58
C SER A 366 -21.69 6.30 -5.24
N PHE A 367 -20.53 5.94 -5.80
CA PHE A 367 -19.27 6.60 -5.54
C PHE A 367 -19.27 8.07 -6.02
N SER A 368 -19.84 8.31 -7.21
CA SER A 368 -20.07 9.66 -7.74
C SER A 368 -21.56 10.06 -7.70
N PRO A 369 -21.88 11.37 -7.86
CA PRO A 369 -23.24 11.79 -8.15
C PRO A 369 -23.85 11.06 -9.36
N PRO A 370 -25.17 10.82 -9.40
CA PRO A 370 -25.82 10.13 -10.52
C PRO A 370 -25.52 10.79 -11.88
N GLY A 371 -25.26 9.96 -12.91
CA GLY A 371 -24.91 10.40 -14.26
C GLY A 371 -23.47 10.89 -14.41
N CYS A 372 -22.61 10.64 -13.41
CA CYS A 372 -21.21 11.04 -13.39
C CYS A 372 -20.34 9.82 -13.09
N ALA A 373 -19.03 9.97 -13.26
CA ALA A 373 -18.05 8.98 -12.85
C ALA A 373 -16.77 9.66 -12.39
N GLN A 374 -15.92 8.92 -11.70
CA GLN A 374 -14.59 9.37 -11.36
C GLN A 374 -13.52 8.36 -11.75
N VAL A 375 -12.44 8.90 -12.30
CA VAL A 375 -11.31 8.13 -12.80
C VAL A 375 -10.03 8.64 -12.16
N VAL A 376 -9.20 7.70 -11.69
CA VAL A 376 -7.87 8.00 -11.17
C VAL A 376 -6.83 7.37 -12.07
N ILE A 377 -5.94 8.20 -12.60
CA ILE A 377 -4.82 7.80 -13.44
C ILE A 377 -3.56 7.88 -12.58
N VAL A 378 -2.85 6.77 -12.42
CA VAL A 378 -1.63 6.66 -11.63
C VAL A 378 -0.46 6.25 -12.52
N ASP A 379 0.63 6.96 -12.36
CA ASP A 379 1.93 6.66 -12.94
C ASP A 379 2.98 6.67 -11.83
N LEU A 380 3.71 5.56 -11.66
CA LEU A 380 4.67 5.43 -10.57
C LEU A 380 5.96 6.15 -10.91
N LYS A 381 6.43 6.98 -9.97
CA LYS A 381 7.64 7.79 -10.14
C LYS A 381 8.44 7.85 -8.86
N TYR A 382 9.76 7.80 -8.96
CA TYR A 382 10.59 8.27 -7.87
C TYR A 382 10.59 9.80 -7.83
N SER A 383 10.95 10.38 -6.69
CA SER A 383 10.88 11.82 -6.49
C SER A 383 12.03 12.61 -7.10
N GLU A 384 13.21 12.00 -7.29
CA GLU A 384 14.41 12.74 -7.69
C GLU A 384 14.24 13.55 -8.99
N PRO A 385 13.57 13.02 -10.04
CA PRO A 385 13.30 13.82 -11.24
C PRO A 385 12.44 15.05 -10.93
N TRP A 386 11.46 14.95 -10.05
CA TRP A 386 10.58 16.05 -9.67
C TRP A 386 11.24 17.05 -8.71
N GLU A 387 12.10 16.57 -7.81
CA GLU A 387 12.92 17.44 -6.93
C GLU A 387 13.93 18.26 -7.74
N SER A 388 14.34 17.76 -8.90
CA SER A 388 15.24 18.47 -9.81
C SER A 388 14.57 19.58 -10.64
N VAL A 389 13.23 19.63 -10.68
CA VAL A 389 12.49 20.65 -11.42
C VAL A 389 12.59 22.00 -10.70
N PRO A 390 13.07 23.07 -11.36
CA PRO A 390 13.12 24.40 -10.76
C PRO A 390 11.73 24.87 -10.30
N PRO A 391 11.60 25.53 -9.13
CA PRO A 391 10.30 25.97 -8.62
C PRO A 391 9.48 26.83 -9.59
N GLN A 392 10.13 27.63 -10.43
CA GLN A 392 9.49 28.48 -11.43
C GLN A 392 8.91 27.68 -12.62
N GLN A 393 9.41 26.47 -12.87
CA GLN A 393 8.98 25.59 -13.96
C GLN A 393 8.01 24.51 -13.48
N TYR A 394 7.93 24.27 -12.17
CA TYR A 394 7.17 23.17 -11.57
C TYR A 394 5.74 23.05 -12.09
N TYR A 395 4.97 24.15 -12.14
CA TYR A 395 3.60 24.12 -12.63
C TYR A 395 3.52 23.78 -14.12
N GLN A 396 4.40 24.37 -14.95
CA GLN A 396 4.44 24.07 -16.37
C GLN A 396 4.74 22.59 -16.60
N THR A 397 5.82 22.06 -16.01
CA THR A 397 6.19 20.65 -16.12
C THR A 397 5.07 19.73 -15.63
N LYS A 398 4.44 20.05 -14.50
CA LYS A 398 3.31 19.29 -13.94
C LYS A 398 2.13 19.20 -14.91
N PHE A 399 1.74 20.30 -15.55
CA PHE A 399 0.59 20.31 -16.47
C PHE A 399 0.92 19.71 -17.84
N GLU A 400 2.12 19.93 -18.37
CA GLU A 400 2.58 19.26 -19.60
C GLU A 400 2.61 17.74 -19.43
N TYR A 401 3.09 17.27 -18.28
CA TYR A 401 3.09 15.86 -17.94
C TYR A 401 1.66 15.28 -17.90
N ALA A 402 0.74 15.95 -17.19
CA ALA A 402 -0.65 15.51 -17.11
C ALA A 402 -1.32 15.47 -18.49
N GLU A 403 -1.02 16.44 -19.35
CA GLU A 403 -1.57 16.51 -20.70
C GLU A 403 -1.18 15.32 -21.57
N ILE A 404 0.05 14.83 -21.46
CA ILE A 404 0.51 13.61 -22.16
C ILE A 404 -0.31 12.40 -21.69
N LEU A 405 -0.46 12.23 -20.38
CA LEU A 405 -1.23 11.11 -19.82
C LEU A 405 -2.70 11.15 -20.21
N LEU A 406 -3.34 12.32 -20.10
CA LEU A 406 -4.73 12.52 -20.50
C LEU A 406 -4.93 12.23 -21.99
N SER A 407 -4.00 12.64 -22.85
CA SER A 407 -4.05 12.34 -24.30
C SER A 407 -3.97 10.84 -24.57
N ARG A 408 -3.17 10.10 -23.80
CA ARG A 408 -3.06 8.63 -23.93
C ARG A 408 -4.33 7.92 -23.46
N VAL A 409 -4.95 8.39 -22.38
CA VAL A 409 -6.22 7.85 -21.89
C VAL A 409 -7.36 8.17 -22.86
N ASP A 410 -7.41 9.38 -23.41
CA ASP A 410 -8.40 9.77 -24.43
C ASP A 410 -8.28 8.97 -25.73
N ALA A 411 -7.05 8.65 -26.16
CA ALA A 411 -6.83 7.78 -27.31
C ALA A 411 -7.38 6.35 -27.10
N LEU A 412 -7.45 5.88 -25.84
CA LEU A 412 -8.04 4.59 -25.46
C LEU A 412 -9.55 4.68 -25.24
N TYR A 413 -10.02 5.81 -24.72
CA TYR A 413 -11.42 6.09 -24.40
C TYR A 413 -11.82 7.42 -25.05
N PRO A 414 -12.16 7.43 -26.35
CA PRO A 414 -12.42 8.66 -27.09
C PRO A 414 -13.54 9.50 -26.46
N GLY A 415 -13.28 10.80 -26.30
CA GLY A 415 -14.20 11.74 -25.66
C GLY A 415 -13.95 11.92 -24.16
N PHE A 416 -13.05 11.14 -23.55
CA PHE A 416 -12.70 11.26 -22.13
C PHE A 416 -12.35 12.69 -21.74
N ARG A 417 -11.59 13.40 -22.57
CA ARG A 417 -11.18 14.80 -22.30
C ARG A 417 -12.33 15.79 -22.31
N GLU A 418 -13.32 15.58 -23.17
CA GLU A 418 -14.45 16.49 -23.34
C GLU A 418 -15.39 16.46 -22.13
N HIS A 419 -15.38 15.34 -21.41
CA HIS A 419 -16.23 15.08 -20.24
C HIS A 419 -15.56 15.40 -18.89
N ILE A 420 -14.33 15.94 -18.88
CA ILE A 420 -13.66 16.33 -17.63
C ILE A 420 -14.33 17.58 -17.05
N GLU A 421 -15.04 17.41 -15.93
CA GLU A 421 -15.63 18.51 -15.16
C GLU A 421 -14.65 19.04 -14.09
N GLU A 422 -14.01 18.12 -13.37
CA GLU A 422 -13.06 18.44 -12.29
C GLU A 422 -11.77 17.66 -12.49
N ILE A 423 -10.64 18.31 -12.21
CA ILE A 423 -9.33 17.70 -12.31
C ILE A 423 -8.38 18.18 -11.21
N GLU A 424 -7.76 17.24 -10.53
CA GLU A 424 -6.67 17.49 -9.59
C GLU A 424 -5.47 16.63 -9.92
N ILE A 425 -4.28 17.23 -9.83
CA ILE A 425 -3.03 16.57 -10.19
C ILE A 425 -2.12 16.57 -8.97
N ALA A 426 -1.60 15.40 -8.62
CA ALA A 426 -0.59 15.21 -7.59
C ALA A 426 0.71 14.70 -8.21
N THR A 427 1.84 15.18 -7.69
CA THR A 427 3.19 14.74 -8.04
C THR A 427 3.84 14.09 -6.81
N PRO A 428 5.03 13.48 -6.94
CA PRO A 428 5.79 13.03 -5.79
C PRO A 428 6.01 14.11 -4.72
N ILE A 429 6.18 15.37 -5.12
CA ILE A 429 6.30 16.52 -4.20
C ILE A 429 4.99 16.79 -3.45
N THR A 430 3.85 16.56 -4.11
CA THR A 430 2.53 16.69 -3.49
C THR A 430 2.35 15.60 -2.43
N HIS A 431 2.67 14.35 -2.75
CA HIS A 431 2.64 13.24 -1.79
C HIS A 431 3.61 13.48 -0.63
N MET A 432 4.82 13.96 -0.88
CA MET A 432 5.79 14.33 0.16
C MET A 432 5.22 15.36 1.13
N ARG A 433 4.55 16.40 0.63
CA ARG A 433 3.92 17.43 1.49
C ARG A 433 2.84 16.83 2.40
N TYR A 434 1.89 16.10 1.82
CA TYR A 434 0.74 15.61 2.58
C TYR A 434 1.09 14.43 3.48
N LEU A 435 1.84 13.44 2.98
CA LEU A 435 2.22 12.26 3.75
C LEU A 435 3.37 12.55 4.72
N GLY A 436 4.29 13.45 4.37
CA GLY A 436 5.53 13.68 5.13
C GLY A 436 6.49 12.51 5.02
N HIS A 437 6.34 11.69 3.97
CA HIS A 437 7.27 10.62 3.67
C HIS A 437 8.43 11.18 2.85
N PRO A 438 9.68 10.77 3.13
CA PRO A 438 10.81 11.02 2.25
C PRO A 438 10.49 10.61 0.82
N GLY A 439 10.78 11.51 -0.15
CA GLY A 439 10.47 11.32 -1.56
C GLY A 439 8.98 11.16 -1.90
N GLY A 440 8.07 11.43 -0.96
CA GLY A 440 6.65 11.15 -1.15
C GLY A 440 6.34 9.66 -1.35
N ALA A 441 7.23 8.76 -0.92
CA ALA A 441 7.11 7.34 -1.18
C ALA A 441 5.81 6.75 -0.60
N ILE A 442 5.09 5.98 -1.41
CA ILE A 442 3.78 5.43 -1.04
C ILE A 442 3.88 4.00 -0.46
N TYR A 443 5.01 3.32 -0.68
CA TYR A 443 5.30 1.98 -0.17
C TYR A 443 6.45 1.91 0.85
N GLY A 444 6.95 3.05 1.33
CA GLY A 444 8.10 3.10 2.23
C GLY A 444 9.42 2.96 1.47
N PHE A 445 10.26 2.01 1.86
CA PHE A 445 11.47 1.65 1.10
C PHE A 445 11.13 0.82 -0.14
N ASP A 446 12.08 0.71 -1.08
CA ASP A 446 12.04 -0.34 -2.11
C ASP A 446 11.89 -1.71 -1.44
N GLN A 447 10.95 -2.51 -1.92
CA GLN A 447 10.53 -3.77 -1.28
C GLN A 447 11.39 -4.97 -1.72
N TYR A 448 12.72 -4.88 -1.57
CA TYR A 448 13.57 -6.05 -1.84
C TYR A 448 13.35 -7.12 -0.76
N ALA A 449 13.86 -8.34 -1.00
CA ALA A 449 13.67 -9.46 -0.07
C ALA A 449 14.11 -9.17 1.37
N LYS A 450 15.11 -8.27 1.57
CA LYS A 450 15.61 -7.87 2.89
C LYS A 450 14.67 -6.93 3.65
N GLU A 451 13.77 -6.23 2.97
CA GLU A 451 12.71 -5.40 3.55
C GLU A 451 11.43 -6.20 3.90
N SER A 452 11.38 -7.48 3.51
CA SER A 452 10.23 -8.34 3.79
C SER A 452 9.99 -8.56 5.29
N SER A 453 8.77 -8.96 5.63
CA SER A 453 8.38 -9.26 7.02
C SER A 453 9.21 -10.35 7.71
N LEU A 454 9.98 -11.13 6.95
CA LEU A 454 10.90 -12.14 7.48
C LEU A 454 12.09 -11.51 8.22
N PHE A 455 12.50 -10.30 7.82
CA PHE A 455 13.68 -9.62 8.33
C PHE A 455 13.37 -8.30 9.04
N SER A 456 12.15 -7.77 8.90
CA SER A 456 11.69 -6.58 9.63
C SER A 456 11.15 -6.93 11.02
N SER A 457 11.37 -6.05 12.00
CA SER A 457 10.78 -6.15 13.33
C SER A 457 10.12 -4.83 13.73
N PRO A 458 8.93 -4.86 14.37
CA PRO A 458 8.31 -3.64 14.89
C PRO A 458 9.06 -3.06 16.10
N ARG A 459 10.07 -3.76 16.64
CA ARG A 459 10.86 -3.30 17.79
C ARG A 459 12.07 -2.51 17.35
N SER A 460 12.23 -1.31 17.92
CA SER A 460 13.45 -0.52 17.79
C SER A 460 14.57 -1.07 18.68
N PRO A 461 15.84 -0.83 18.31
CA PRO A 461 16.97 -0.98 19.24
C PRO A 461 16.93 -0.01 20.43
N VAL A 462 16.09 1.03 20.37
CA VAL A 462 15.81 2.00 21.45
C VAL A 462 14.64 1.46 22.29
N GLN A 463 14.84 1.33 23.61
CA GLN A 463 13.83 0.74 24.48
C GLN A 463 12.57 1.61 24.55
N GLY A 464 11.40 0.98 24.52
CA GLY A 464 10.11 1.68 24.49
C GLY A 464 9.75 2.32 23.14
N LEU A 465 10.60 2.25 22.12
CA LEU A 465 10.28 2.70 20.76
C LEU A 465 9.87 1.52 19.86
N TYR A 466 8.75 1.69 19.17
CA TYR A 466 8.17 0.73 18.25
C TYR A 466 7.87 1.40 16.93
N LEU A 467 7.93 0.64 15.84
CA LEU A 467 7.67 1.12 14.49
C LEU A 467 6.42 0.43 13.92
N ALA A 468 5.62 1.18 13.18
CA ALA A 468 4.45 0.70 12.46
C ALA A 468 4.40 1.30 11.04
N GLY A 469 3.59 0.70 10.18
CA GLY A 469 3.36 1.19 8.81
C GLY A 469 4.40 0.72 7.80
N ALA A 470 4.42 1.39 6.64
CA ALA A 470 5.15 0.96 5.44
C ALA A 470 6.68 1.09 5.56
N TRP A 471 7.16 1.85 6.55
CA TRP A 471 8.58 2.04 6.82
C TRP A 471 9.13 1.08 7.88
N ALA A 472 8.29 0.15 8.33
CA ALA A 472 8.57 -0.86 9.36
C ALA A 472 8.37 -2.30 8.84
N GLY A 473 8.26 -2.48 7.52
CA GLY A 473 7.99 -3.74 6.84
C GLY A 473 7.37 -3.49 5.47
N SER A 474 6.47 -4.37 5.04
CA SER A 474 5.82 -4.25 3.73
C SER A 474 4.81 -3.10 3.65
N GLY A 475 4.78 -2.44 2.49
CA GLY A 475 3.82 -1.38 2.15
C GLY A 475 2.41 -1.90 1.77
N GLY A 476 1.50 -0.97 1.46
CA GLY A 476 0.12 -1.27 1.07
C GLY A 476 -0.88 -1.32 2.24
N PHE A 477 -2.17 -1.36 1.93
CA PHE A 477 -3.23 -1.23 2.93
C PHE A 477 -3.23 -2.36 3.96
N GLN A 478 -3.43 -3.60 3.54
CA GLN A 478 -3.47 -4.76 4.46
C GLN A 478 -2.17 -4.88 5.28
N PRO A 479 -0.95 -4.84 4.69
CA PRO A 479 0.28 -5.00 5.46
C PRO A 479 0.49 -3.90 6.50
N THR A 480 0.19 -2.64 6.17
CA THR A 480 0.36 -1.51 7.11
C THR A 480 -0.63 -1.54 8.26
N LEU A 481 -1.89 -1.92 8.01
CA LEU A 481 -2.91 -2.15 9.06
C LEU A 481 -2.45 -3.26 10.02
N ASN A 482 -1.92 -4.37 9.49
CA ASN A 482 -1.37 -5.47 10.28
C ASN A 482 -0.13 -5.05 11.08
N SER A 483 0.75 -4.24 10.49
CA SER A 483 1.97 -3.73 11.12
C SER A 483 1.66 -2.97 12.41
N GLY A 484 0.62 -2.12 12.40
CA GLY A 484 0.15 -1.41 13.59
C GLY A 484 -0.29 -2.33 14.74
N VAL A 485 -1.07 -3.36 14.44
CA VAL A 485 -1.49 -4.37 15.43
C VAL A 485 -0.29 -5.12 16.01
N GLN A 486 0.70 -5.45 15.17
CA GLN A 486 1.93 -6.12 15.63
C GLN A 486 2.75 -5.24 16.56
N ALA A 487 2.91 -3.95 16.24
CA ALA A 487 3.57 -2.97 17.09
C ALA A 487 2.85 -2.84 18.45
N ALA A 488 1.53 -2.66 18.44
CA ALA A 488 0.72 -2.59 19.65
C ALA A 488 0.85 -3.83 20.54
N ARG A 489 0.76 -5.04 19.96
CA ARG A 489 0.96 -6.30 20.70
C ARG A 489 2.37 -6.39 21.29
N ALA A 490 3.38 -5.84 20.62
CA ALA A 490 4.73 -5.82 21.13
C ALA A 490 4.88 -4.89 22.34
N VAL A 491 4.23 -3.71 22.31
CA VAL A 491 4.11 -2.78 23.44
C VAL A 491 3.39 -3.41 24.62
N ILE A 492 2.20 -4.00 24.40
CA ILE A 492 1.40 -4.65 25.46
C ILE A 492 2.22 -5.74 26.17
N ARG A 493 2.99 -6.53 25.42
CA ARG A 493 3.89 -7.54 26.02
C ARG A 493 5.02 -6.94 26.84
N GLU A 494 5.56 -5.78 26.49
CA GLU A 494 6.59 -5.11 27.31
C GLU A 494 5.97 -4.50 28.57
N LEU A 495 4.87 -3.75 28.43
CA LEU A 495 4.23 -3.05 29.55
C LEU A 495 3.49 -3.99 30.51
N GLY A 496 2.93 -5.09 30.01
CA GLY A 496 2.26 -6.13 30.81
C GLY A 496 3.20 -7.15 31.45
N ARG A 497 4.51 -7.08 31.19
CA ARG A 497 5.55 -7.80 31.94
C ARG A 497 6.05 -7.00 33.16
N VAL A 498 5.31 -5.95 33.54
CA VAL A 498 5.55 -5.17 34.77
C VAL A 498 4.57 -5.65 35.84
N GLU A 499 4.77 -6.89 36.30
CA GLU A 499 4.46 -7.37 37.66
C GLU A 499 5.52 -8.39 38.08
#